data_AF-A0A7X7X8N8-F1
#
_entry.id   AF-A0A7X7X8N8-F1
#
_cell.length_a   1.000
_cell.length_b   1.000
_cell.length_c   1.000
_cell.angle_alpha   90.00
_cell.angle_beta   90.00
_cell.angle_gamma   90.00
#
_symmetry.space_group_name_H-M   'P 1'
#
loop_
_entity.id
_entity.type
_entity.pdbx_description
1 polymer ?
#
loop_
_entity_poly.entity_id
_entity_poly.type
_entity_poly.pdbx_seq_one_letter_code
_entity_poly.pdbx_strand_id
1 'polypeptide(L)'
;MPSIEWHFHAAIYRKRADAMAVLHAHSSYTTGLALAGRRIEPVTIEAAMELGDVPIIEFMYPGTDELGDAVGNAMMGHKAAILLNHGVVTAGRDLAEAITIAEVLEATSKITFVASHFGGARLIPPDRIELIKKLNKV
;
A
#
# COMPACT_ATOMS: atom_id res chain seq x y z
N MET A 1 8.41 17.51 -19.34
CA MET A 1 7.14 16.74 -19.42
C MET A 1 6.96 16.00 -18.09
N PRO A 2 5.74 15.91 -17.52
CA PRO A 2 5.52 15.13 -16.30
C PRO A 2 5.66 13.61 -16.57
N SER A 3 5.62 12.80 -15.50
CA SER A 3 5.46 11.34 -15.61
C SER A 3 4.21 11.01 -16.43
N ILE A 4 4.23 9.91 -17.20
CA ILE A 4 3.04 9.42 -17.93
C ILE A 4 1.90 9.04 -16.97
N GLU A 5 2.23 8.75 -15.72
CA GLU A 5 1.32 8.24 -14.70
C GLU A 5 0.71 9.32 -13.81
N TRP A 6 0.88 10.58 -14.19
CA TRP A 6 0.39 11.72 -13.42
C TRP A 6 -1.12 11.66 -13.14
N HIS A 7 -1.90 10.96 -13.98
CA HIS A 7 -3.35 10.82 -13.85
C HIS A 7 -3.78 10.28 -12.47
N PHE A 8 -3.15 9.20 -11.97
CA PHE A 8 -3.51 8.68 -10.65
C PHE A 8 -3.01 9.57 -9.51
N HIS A 9 -1.88 10.25 -9.66
CA HIS A 9 -1.43 11.23 -8.67
C HIS A 9 -2.47 12.34 -8.53
N ALA A 10 -2.93 12.90 -9.66
CA ALA A 10 -3.96 13.93 -9.68
C ALA A 10 -5.30 13.42 -9.13
N ALA A 11 -5.70 12.19 -9.45
CA ALA A 11 -6.93 11.60 -8.94
C ALA A 11 -6.92 11.43 -7.42
N ILE A 12 -5.78 10.99 -6.84
CA ILE A 12 -5.61 10.89 -5.38
C ILE A 12 -5.74 12.27 -4.75
N TYR A 13 -4.99 13.28 -5.22
CA TYR A 13 -5.07 14.64 -4.67
C TYR A 13 -6.48 15.25 -4.74
N ARG A 14 -7.25 14.95 -5.79
CA ARG A 14 -8.63 15.43 -5.91
C ARG A 14 -9.59 14.78 -4.92
N LYS A 15 -9.39 13.49 -4.61
CA LYS A 15 -10.31 12.70 -3.77
C LYS A 15 -9.90 12.67 -2.30
N ARG A 16 -8.64 12.98 -1.98
CA ARG A 16 -8.08 12.98 -0.63
C ARG A 16 -7.43 14.31 -0.30
N ALA A 17 -8.18 15.15 0.39
CA ALA A 17 -7.68 16.44 0.86
C ALA A 17 -6.56 16.33 1.91
N ASP A 18 -6.43 15.17 2.57
CA ASP A 18 -5.36 14.90 3.54
C ASP A 18 -4.04 14.46 2.90
N ALA A 19 -4.07 14.03 1.63
CA ALA A 19 -2.88 13.59 0.92
C ALA A 19 -2.09 14.80 0.39
N MET A 20 -0.89 15.01 0.90
CA MET A 20 0.03 16.07 0.44
C MET A 20 1.27 15.49 -0.28
N ALA A 21 1.45 14.18 -0.24
CA ALA A 21 2.43 13.47 -1.04
C ALA A 21 1.87 12.13 -1.53
N VAL A 22 2.23 11.78 -2.77
CA VAL A 22 1.91 10.48 -3.39
C VAL A 22 3.21 9.91 -3.95
N LEU A 23 3.48 8.65 -3.65
CA LEU A 23 4.64 7.91 -4.14
C LEU A 23 4.17 6.70 -4.96
N HIS A 24 4.83 6.46 -6.09
CA HIS A 24 4.67 5.26 -6.89
C HIS A 24 6.01 4.54 -7.02
N ALA A 25 6.00 3.20 -6.89
CA ALA A 25 7.20 2.38 -7.00
C ALA A 25 6.88 0.94 -7.45
N HIS A 26 7.90 0.24 -7.95
CA HIS A 26 7.82 -1.17 -8.35
C HIS A 26 8.44 -2.09 -7.28
N SER A 27 7.83 -2.11 -6.10
CA SER A 27 8.28 -2.87 -4.93
C SER A 27 8.25 -4.39 -5.20
N SER A 28 9.42 -5.00 -5.38
CA SER A 28 9.56 -6.33 -6.00
C SER A 28 8.89 -7.46 -5.19
N TYR A 29 9.03 -7.46 -3.86
CA TYR A 29 8.42 -8.51 -3.05
C TYR A 29 6.92 -8.33 -2.94
N THR A 30 6.46 -7.08 -2.78
CA THR A 30 5.03 -6.76 -2.73
C THR A 30 4.33 -7.15 -4.03
N THR A 31 4.87 -6.71 -5.18
CA THR A 31 4.33 -7.07 -6.49
C THR A 31 4.39 -8.58 -6.71
N GLY A 32 5.52 -9.23 -6.38
CA GLY A 32 5.67 -10.68 -6.54
C GLY A 32 4.67 -11.50 -5.72
N LEU A 33 4.43 -11.12 -4.46
CA LEU A 33 3.43 -11.78 -3.61
C LEU A 33 2.01 -11.56 -4.12
N ALA A 34 1.68 -10.33 -4.55
CA ALA A 34 0.37 -10.05 -5.13
C ALA A 34 0.12 -10.89 -6.39
N LEU A 35 1.11 -11.02 -7.27
CA LEU A 35 1.06 -11.89 -8.45
C LEU A 35 0.91 -13.38 -8.10
N ALA A 36 1.45 -13.79 -6.94
CA ALA A 36 1.25 -15.14 -6.40
C ALA A 36 -0.12 -15.33 -5.69
N GLY A 37 -1.03 -14.36 -5.80
CA GLY A 37 -2.35 -14.39 -5.15
C GLY A 37 -2.27 -14.32 -3.63
N ARG A 38 -1.20 -13.73 -3.07
CA ARG A 38 -1.03 -13.55 -1.63
C ARG A 38 -1.42 -12.12 -1.23
N ARG A 39 -2.31 -12.03 -0.25
CA ARG A 39 -2.58 -10.76 0.45
C ARG A 39 -1.44 -10.43 1.40
N ILE A 40 -1.15 -9.13 1.54
CA ILE A 40 -0.16 -8.63 2.48
C ILE A 40 -0.87 -8.34 3.81
N GLU A 41 -0.65 -9.21 4.78
CA GLU A 41 -1.21 -9.09 6.13
C GLU A 41 -0.23 -8.32 7.05
N PRO A 42 -0.72 -7.56 8.05
CA PRO A 42 0.13 -6.88 9.01
C PRO A 42 0.77 -7.88 9.99
N VAL A 43 1.91 -8.45 9.59
CA VAL A 43 2.64 -9.46 10.38
C VAL A 43 3.60 -8.85 11.42
N THR A 44 3.83 -7.54 11.37
CA THR A 44 4.62 -6.79 12.37
C THR A 44 3.81 -5.66 12.99
N ILE A 45 4.30 -5.10 14.10
CA ILE A 45 3.65 -3.98 14.80
C ILE A 45 3.64 -2.75 13.91
N GLU A 46 4.76 -2.47 13.24
CA GLU A 46 4.91 -1.37 12.30
C GLU A 46 3.90 -1.49 11.16
N ALA A 47 3.74 -2.70 10.60
CA ALA A 47 2.73 -2.97 9.59
C ALA A 47 1.31 -2.73 10.12
N ALA A 48 1.01 -3.17 11.35
CA ALA A 48 -0.31 -2.96 11.97
C ALA A 48 -0.63 -1.49 12.26
N MET A 49 0.39 -0.66 12.44
CA MET A 49 0.28 0.79 12.70
C MET A 49 0.17 1.60 11.41
N GLU A 50 1.09 1.34 10.48
CA GLU A 50 1.24 2.15 9.27
C GLU A 50 0.39 1.66 8.11
N LEU A 51 0.20 0.35 8.02
CA LEU A 51 -0.63 -0.26 6.99
C LEU A 51 -2.06 -0.41 7.50
N GLY A 52 -2.99 0.12 6.72
CA GLY A 52 -4.40 -0.24 6.81
C GLY A 52 -4.69 -1.50 6.02
N ASP A 53 -5.93 -1.61 5.55
CA ASP A 53 -6.22 -2.46 4.40
C ASP A 53 -5.40 -1.98 3.18
N VAL A 54 -4.99 -2.91 2.31
CA VAL A 54 -4.20 -2.61 1.10
C VAL A 54 -4.91 -3.26 -0.09
N PRO A 55 -5.76 -2.52 -0.82
CA PRO A 55 -6.47 -3.05 -1.96
C PRO A 55 -5.52 -3.44 -3.09
N ILE A 56 -5.88 -4.50 -3.81
CA ILE A 56 -5.24 -4.89 -5.07
C ILE A 56 -6.16 -4.44 -6.19
N ILE A 57 -5.63 -3.61 -7.07
CA ILE A 57 -6.30 -3.11 -8.27
C ILE A 57 -5.89 -4.01 -9.42
N GLU A 58 -6.90 -4.52 -10.15
CA GLU A 58 -6.68 -5.34 -11.34
C GLU A 58 -5.89 -4.60 -12.42
N PHE A 59 -5.30 -5.37 -13.32
CA PHE A 59 -4.44 -4.81 -14.37
C PHE A 59 -5.19 -3.80 -15.25
N MET A 60 -4.59 -2.62 -15.41
CA MET A 60 -4.95 -1.58 -16.36
C MET A 60 -3.67 -0.98 -16.92
N TYR A 61 -3.73 -0.42 -18.13
CA TYR A 61 -2.54 0.15 -18.77
C TYR A 61 -2.04 1.40 -18.02
N PRO A 62 -0.72 1.53 -17.77
CA PRO A 62 -0.13 2.72 -17.17
C PRO A 62 -0.44 4.00 -17.97
N GLY A 63 -0.69 5.09 -17.25
CA GLY A 63 -0.93 6.41 -17.83
C GLY A 63 -2.31 6.64 -18.45
N THR A 64 -3.25 5.70 -18.32
CA THR A 64 -4.64 5.91 -18.75
C THR A 64 -5.48 6.61 -17.68
N ASP A 65 -6.55 7.29 -18.11
CA ASP A 65 -7.56 7.83 -17.20
C ASP A 65 -8.26 6.73 -16.40
N GLU A 66 -8.47 5.55 -17.01
CA GLU A 66 -9.07 4.38 -16.36
C GLU A 66 -8.28 3.95 -15.11
N LEU A 67 -6.95 3.82 -15.23
CA LEU A 67 -6.08 3.54 -14.08
C LEU A 67 -6.12 4.70 -13.08
N GLY A 68 -6.12 5.94 -13.57
CA GLY A 68 -6.26 7.15 -12.76
C GLY A 68 -7.48 7.11 -11.82
N ASP A 69 -8.65 6.83 -12.39
CA ASP A 69 -9.92 6.77 -11.67
C ASP A 69 -9.98 5.57 -10.71
N ALA A 70 -9.52 4.40 -11.15
CA ALA A 70 -9.47 3.20 -10.32
C ALA A 70 -8.59 3.41 -9.08
N VAL A 71 -7.39 3.95 -9.26
CA VAL A 71 -6.48 4.28 -8.16
C VAL A 71 -7.07 5.36 -7.26
N GLY A 72 -7.58 6.44 -7.85
CA GLY A 72 -8.20 7.52 -7.06
C GLY A 72 -9.34 7.02 -6.18
N ASN A 73 -10.18 6.12 -6.69
CA ASN A 73 -11.26 5.50 -5.92
C ASN A 73 -10.74 4.57 -4.83
N ALA A 74 -9.82 3.67 -5.18
CA ALA A 74 -9.27 2.69 -4.25
C ALA A 74 -8.50 3.34 -3.09
N MET A 75 -7.91 4.51 -3.32
CA MET A 75 -7.17 5.22 -2.28
C MET A 75 -8.09 5.95 -1.29
N MET A 76 -9.39 6.12 -1.56
CA MET A 76 -10.34 6.74 -0.63
C MET A 76 -10.48 5.90 0.65
N GLY A 77 -9.74 6.27 1.69
CA GLY A 77 -9.69 5.55 2.96
C GLY A 77 -8.50 4.60 3.10
N HIS A 78 -7.62 4.50 2.10
CA HIS A 78 -6.46 3.60 2.10
C HIS A 78 -5.15 4.36 1.92
N LYS A 79 -4.15 4.01 2.72
CA LYS A 79 -2.82 4.63 2.68
C LYS A 79 -1.94 4.10 1.53
N ALA A 80 -2.24 2.91 1.03
CA ALA A 80 -1.52 2.24 -0.04
C ALA A 80 -2.48 1.40 -0.90
N ALA A 81 -2.12 1.18 -2.16
CA ALA A 81 -2.75 0.20 -3.03
C ALA A 81 -1.69 -0.52 -3.87
N ILE A 82 -1.98 -1.77 -4.23
CA ILE A 82 -1.17 -2.58 -5.14
C ILE A 82 -1.82 -2.53 -6.53
N LEU A 83 -1.02 -2.28 -7.56
CA LEU A 83 -1.41 -2.32 -8.96
C LEU A 83 -0.93 -3.65 -9.55
N LEU A 84 -1.85 -4.58 -9.83
CA LEU A 84 -1.50 -5.94 -10.25
C LEU A 84 -0.72 -5.93 -11.58
N ASN A 85 0.40 -6.66 -11.64
CA ASN A 85 1.38 -6.66 -12.74
C ASN A 85 2.12 -5.33 -12.97
N HIS A 86 2.11 -4.42 -11.99
CA HIS A 86 2.64 -3.08 -12.18
C HIS A 86 3.49 -2.61 -10.98
N GLY A 87 2.90 -2.38 -9.82
CA GLY A 87 3.63 -1.79 -8.70
C GLY A 87 2.75 -1.45 -7.51
N VAL A 88 3.13 -0.43 -6.76
CA VAL A 88 2.39 0.09 -5.61
C VAL A 88 2.26 1.60 -5.71
N VAL A 89 1.22 2.13 -5.08
CA VAL A 89 1.04 3.56 -4.87
C VAL A 89 0.72 3.82 -3.40
N THR A 90 1.33 4.84 -2.82
CA THR A 90 1.10 5.25 -1.42
C THR A 90 0.80 6.73 -1.33
N ALA A 91 0.06 7.14 -0.30
CA ALA A 91 -0.27 8.54 -0.06
C ALA A 91 -0.22 8.88 1.43
N GLY A 92 0.39 10.03 1.75
CA GLY A 92 0.59 10.53 3.11
C GLY A 92 0.40 12.05 3.23
N ARG A 93 0.37 12.55 4.47
CA ARG A 93 0.24 13.98 4.81
C ARG A 93 1.51 14.77 4.52
N ASP A 94 2.61 14.09 4.26
CA ASP A 94 3.86 14.62 3.76
C ASP A 94 4.64 13.50 3.05
N LEU A 95 5.78 13.86 2.47
CA LEU A 95 6.63 12.92 1.74
C LEU A 95 7.21 11.83 2.66
N ALA A 96 7.49 12.15 3.92
CA ALA A 96 8.05 11.17 4.86
C ALA A 96 7.03 10.06 5.15
N GLU A 97 5.77 10.41 5.43
CA GLU A 97 4.70 9.43 5.64
C GLU A 97 4.48 8.57 4.39
N ALA A 98 4.42 9.16 3.18
CA ALA A 98 4.25 8.41 1.95
C ALA A 98 5.39 7.39 1.70
N ILE A 99 6.64 7.77 2.01
CA ILE A 99 7.81 6.89 1.96
C ILE A 99 7.71 5.80 3.03
N THR A 100 7.42 6.15 4.28
CA THR A 100 7.28 5.18 5.39
C THR A 100 6.25 4.11 5.05
N ILE A 101 5.09 4.48 4.52
CA ILE A 101 4.06 3.51 4.12
C ILE A 101 4.60 2.55 3.05
N ALA A 102 5.33 3.06 2.04
CA ALA A 102 5.88 2.24 0.96
C ALA A 102 6.98 1.30 1.46
N GLU A 103 7.85 1.78 2.35
CA GLU A 103 8.91 0.99 2.97
C GLU A 103 8.34 -0.11 3.88
N VAL A 104 7.37 0.23 4.72
CA VAL A 104 6.71 -0.75 5.61
C VAL A 104 5.98 -1.80 4.77
N LEU A 105 5.30 -1.42 3.68
CA LEU A 105 4.64 -2.37 2.78
C LEU A 105 5.65 -3.37 2.18
N GLU A 106 6.77 -2.88 1.65
CA GLU A 106 7.79 -3.75 1.05
C GLU A 106 8.54 -4.58 2.10
N ALA A 107 8.81 -4.04 3.28
CA ALA A 107 9.42 -4.78 4.38
C ALA A 107 8.50 -5.90 4.88
N THR A 108 7.20 -5.62 5.02
CA THR A 108 6.17 -6.61 5.40
C THR A 108 6.09 -7.74 4.38
N SER A 109 6.14 -7.40 3.09
CA SER A 109 6.20 -8.37 1.99
C SER A 109 7.45 -9.25 2.04
N LYS A 110 8.63 -8.67 2.31
CA LYS A 110 9.88 -9.45 2.48
C LYS A 110 9.81 -10.41 3.65
N ILE A 111 9.31 -9.96 4.81
CA ILE A 111 9.12 -10.80 6.00
C ILE A 111 8.13 -11.94 5.69
N THR A 112 7.01 -11.62 5.06
CA THR A 112 5.99 -12.60 4.66
C THR A 112 6.55 -13.64 3.70
N PHE A 113 7.35 -13.21 2.71
CA PHE A 113 8.03 -14.11 1.80
C PHE A 113 9.01 -15.03 2.52
N VAL A 114 9.85 -14.53 3.42
CA VAL A 114 10.74 -15.40 4.20
C VAL A 114 9.91 -16.38 5.04
N ALA A 115 8.91 -15.89 5.78
CA ALA A 115 8.06 -16.74 6.63
C ALA A 115 7.35 -17.86 5.84
N SER A 116 6.94 -17.60 4.59
CA SER A 116 6.27 -18.62 3.77
C SER A 116 7.16 -19.83 3.45
N HIS A 117 8.50 -19.68 3.51
CA HIS A 117 9.45 -20.78 3.33
C HIS A 117 9.68 -21.60 4.60
N PHE A 118 9.20 -21.13 5.76
CA PHE A 118 9.41 -21.75 7.07
C PHE A 118 8.10 -22.05 7.81
N GLY A 119 7.02 -22.33 7.06
CA GLY A 119 5.72 -22.75 7.62
C GLY A 119 4.68 -21.64 7.76
N GLY A 120 4.97 -20.42 7.27
CA GLY A 120 4.04 -19.30 7.24
C GLY A 120 4.22 -18.30 8.39
N ALA A 121 3.68 -17.10 8.20
CA ALA A 121 3.72 -16.06 9.22
C ALA A 121 2.74 -16.35 10.37
N ARG A 122 3.18 -16.10 11.60
CA ARG A 122 2.30 -16.09 12.77
C ARG A 122 1.75 -14.69 12.95
N LEU A 123 0.44 -14.52 12.75
CA LEU A 123 -0.21 -13.21 12.80
C LEU A 123 -0.30 -12.66 14.22
N ILE A 124 -0.30 -11.33 14.33
CA ILE A 124 -0.64 -10.65 15.58
C ILE A 124 -2.13 -10.90 15.87
N PRO A 125 -2.51 -11.31 17.09
CA PRO A 125 -3.92 -11.50 17.44
C PRO A 125 -4.76 -10.23 17.18
N PRO A 126 -5.96 -10.35 16.57
CA PRO A 126 -6.75 -9.18 16.17
C PRO A 126 -7.06 -8.18 17.29
N ASP A 127 -7.32 -8.67 18.51
CA ASP A 127 -7.57 -7.86 19.70
C ASP A 127 -6.37 -6.96 20.07
N ARG A 128 -5.16 -7.44 19.78
CA ARG A 128 -3.91 -6.70 20.03
C ARG A 128 -3.66 -5.63 18.98
N ILE A 129 -4.04 -5.89 17.72
CA ILE A 129 -3.97 -4.90 16.64
C ILE A 129 -4.88 -3.70 16.96
N GLU A 130 -6.11 -3.94 17.43
CA GLU A 130 -7.02 -2.85 17.82
C GLU A 130 -6.46 -2.00 18.96
N LEU A 131 -5.84 -2.63 19.96
CA LEU A 131 -5.20 -1.92 21.07
C LEU A 131 -4.05 -1.04 20.58
N ILE A 132 -3.17 -1.58 19.71
CA ILE A 132 -2.05 -0.84 19.11
C ILE A 132 -2.57 0.38 18.33
N LYS A 133 -3.63 0.22 17.54
CA LYS A 133 -4.25 1.32 16.79
C LYS A 133 -4.85 2.40 17.71
N LYS A 134 -5.39 2.03 18.87
CA LYS A 134 -5.91 2.99 19.86
C LYS A 134 -4.79 3.76 20.56
N LEU A 135 -3.70 3.09 20.93
CA LEU A 135 -2.58 3.70 21.64
C LEU A 135 -1.77 4.67 20.78
N ASN A 136 -1.74 4.46 19.46
CA ASN A 136 -1.00 5.31 18.51
C ASN A 136 -1.82 6.46 17.91
N LYS A 137 -3.07 6.66 18.34
CA LYS A 137 -3.80 7.91 18.07
C LYS A 137 -3.30 9.00 19.04
N VAL A 138 -2.09 9.50 18.78
CA VAL A 138 -1.57 10.77 19.31
C VAL A 138 -1.47 11.76 18.16
#